data_AF-A0A957RWE4-F1
#
_entry.id   AF-A0A957RWE4-F1
#
_cell.length_a   1.000
_cell.length_b   1.000
_cell.length_c   1.000
_cell.angle_alpha   90.00
_cell.angle_beta   90.00
_cell.angle_gamma   90.00
#
_symmetry.space_group_name_H-M   'P 1'
#
loop_
_entity.id
_entity.type
_entity.pdbx_description
1 polymer ?
#
loop_
_entity_poly.entity_id
_entity_poly.type
_entity_poly.pdbx_seq_one_letter_code
_entity_poly.pdbx_strand_id
1 'polypeptide(L)'
;MLGIVAVALAWLGQRSLPAGVNFDAWLFFGAAVIIFLAAFWPARFDPLLPLPVRRGGLRVAEAWSARVAAGLFAIALLLTLNAAQQLWDLEPFAPGAWWWHLAAIGSALGGAFLLDRGVRLRAPGEPSPAPDLSTRQTLAWLALILGVAAFFRLFRFDSLPFGTWYDEAESGLQAMRILADANFRPIFDGATHGAAHYLYLVAGAFKLAGIETQSIRLVSAGMGLLAVVAAYLAGDELFGRRMGLVAAFLIAVSSRAVTLSRFGMYATMSTPLFALLSVAFALRSLRTQRMADYALTGLWVGLGLCFYTSFRLFVPVLGLFFVYWAVHGRLRVRTWPPATFWLGLAIMSVVAGIVVAPLAVFALKHPDLFWARIETTFILANTAASNPWLALWENVRRHLLMFNVIGDPNGRHNLPGNPMLDAVSAALLVLGVAYALRRVLQPRYLLLVAWLFIGLLPGILSLDFEAPQSLRANGALPAAYLLVTTALAVLLRAWALAGGRYYPRSARPYTELSTDRKSAVYGK
;
A
#
# COMPACT_ATOMS: atom_id res chain seq x y z
N MET A 1 28.47 10.72 -10.13
CA MET A 1 28.94 11.88 -9.35
C MET A 1 27.82 12.86 -9.03
N LEU A 2 27.20 13.54 -10.01
CA LEU A 2 26.12 14.51 -9.74
C LEU A 2 24.97 13.98 -8.86
N GLY A 3 24.53 12.73 -9.06
CA GLY A 3 23.51 12.12 -8.20
C GLY A 3 23.94 11.95 -6.74
N ILE A 4 25.22 11.66 -6.48
CA ILE A 4 25.76 11.55 -5.12
C ILE A 4 25.83 12.93 -4.47
N VAL A 5 26.26 13.96 -5.23
CA VAL A 5 26.27 15.35 -4.78
C VAL A 5 24.85 15.80 -4.41
N ALA A 6 23.85 15.50 -5.24
CA ALA A 6 22.46 15.81 -4.92
C ALA A 6 21.97 15.13 -3.63
N VAL A 7 22.29 13.84 -3.43
CA VAL A 7 21.94 13.13 -2.19
C VAL A 7 22.64 13.75 -0.97
N ALA A 8 23.92 14.09 -1.09
CA ALA A 8 24.68 14.73 -0.02
C ALA A 8 24.09 16.11 0.34
N LEU A 9 23.73 16.92 -0.65
CA LEU A 9 23.06 18.21 -0.44
C LEU A 9 21.68 18.04 0.21
N ALA A 10 20.87 17.09 -0.26
CA ALA A 10 19.57 16.81 0.37
C ALA A 10 19.72 16.35 1.83
N TRP A 11 20.74 15.54 2.12
CA TRP A 11 21.07 15.10 3.47
C TRP A 11 21.56 16.25 4.36
N LEU A 12 22.42 17.14 3.84
CA LEU A 12 22.83 18.36 4.53
C LEU A 12 21.62 19.26 4.83
N GLY A 13 20.74 19.47 3.85
CA GLY A 13 19.48 20.20 4.04
C GLY A 13 18.64 19.60 5.16
N GLN A 14 18.48 18.28 5.18
CA GLN A 14 17.76 17.56 6.24
C GLN A 14 18.43 17.70 7.61
N ARG A 15 19.76 17.74 7.68
CA ARG A 15 20.52 17.93 8.92
C ARG A 15 20.48 19.36 9.44
N SER A 16 20.25 20.35 8.58
CA SER A 16 20.15 21.76 8.96
C SER A 16 18.78 22.15 9.55
N LEU A 17 17.72 21.37 9.29
CA LEU A 17 16.37 21.66 9.78
C LEU A 17 16.23 21.75 11.31
N PRO A 18 16.80 20.82 12.11
CA PRO A 18 16.72 20.89 13.57
C PRO A 18 17.53 22.04 14.20
N ALA A 19 18.44 22.67 13.45
CA ALA A 19 19.33 23.72 13.95
C ALA A 19 18.71 25.13 13.94
N GLY A 20 17.43 25.27 13.55
CA GLY A 20 16.75 26.57 13.45
C GLY A 20 17.14 27.41 12.23
N VAL A 21 18.05 26.91 11.37
CA VAL A 21 18.50 27.59 10.16
C VAL A 21 17.63 27.19 8.97
N ASN A 22 16.46 27.81 8.87
CA ASN A 22 15.46 27.45 7.86
C ASN A 22 15.93 27.76 6.43
N PHE A 23 16.64 28.87 6.20
CA PHE A 23 17.00 29.29 4.84
C PHE A 23 18.01 28.36 4.17
N ASP A 24 19.11 28.02 4.84
CA ASP A 24 20.16 27.15 4.29
C ASP A 24 19.64 25.74 4.02
N ALA A 25 18.77 25.21 4.89
CA ALA A 25 18.13 23.92 4.69
C ALA A 25 17.35 23.87 3.37
N TRP A 26 16.52 24.89 3.11
CA TRP A 26 15.75 24.99 1.86
C TRP A 26 16.64 25.23 0.65
N LEU A 27 17.72 26.01 0.79
CA LEU A 27 18.71 26.20 -0.27
C LEU A 27 19.38 24.89 -0.66
N PHE A 28 19.80 24.08 0.31
CA PHE A 28 20.38 22.75 0.07
C PHE A 28 19.39 21.80 -0.60
N PHE A 29 18.13 21.76 -0.14
CA PHE A 29 17.09 20.96 -0.81
C PHE A 29 16.84 21.44 -2.25
N GLY A 30 16.75 22.75 -2.47
CA GLY A 30 16.55 23.33 -3.80
C GLY A 30 17.68 22.97 -4.76
N ALA A 31 18.94 23.16 -4.33
CA ALA A 31 20.12 22.79 -5.09
C ALA A 31 20.16 21.28 -5.37
N ALA A 32 19.87 20.45 -4.36
CA ALA A 32 19.80 19.00 -4.50
C ALA A 32 18.79 18.56 -5.57
N VAL A 33 17.56 19.10 -5.52
CA VAL A 33 16.51 18.80 -6.47
C VAL A 33 16.90 19.23 -7.88
N ILE A 34 17.41 20.46 -8.06
CA ILE A 34 17.83 20.98 -9.36
C ILE A 34 18.92 20.08 -9.97
N ILE A 35 19.95 19.76 -9.19
CA ILE A 35 21.06 18.91 -9.64
C ILE A 35 20.56 17.50 -9.96
N PHE A 36 19.72 16.92 -9.12
CA PHE A 36 19.18 15.56 -9.34
C PHE A 36 18.33 15.49 -10.61
N LEU A 37 17.41 16.44 -10.80
CA LEU A 37 16.55 16.48 -11.97
C LEU A 37 17.33 16.79 -13.26
N ALA A 38 18.33 17.67 -13.20
CA ALA A 38 19.21 17.96 -14.33
C ALA A 38 20.04 16.73 -14.71
N ALA A 39 20.64 16.05 -13.73
CA ALA A 39 21.47 14.87 -13.95
C ALA A 39 20.67 13.69 -14.53
N PHE A 40 19.42 13.52 -14.09
CA PHE A 40 18.56 12.39 -14.47
C PHE A 40 17.38 12.82 -15.34
N TRP A 41 17.54 13.93 -16.07
CA TRP A 41 16.54 14.42 -17.02
C TRP A 41 16.22 13.38 -18.10
N PRO A 42 17.20 12.72 -18.76
CA PRO A 42 16.94 11.79 -19.84
C PRO A 42 16.14 10.55 -19.42
N ALA A 43 15.25 10.07 -20.30
CA ALA A 43 14.39 8.90 -20.04
C ALA A 43 15.15 7.59 -19.80
N ARG A 44 16.41 7.46 -20.26
CA ARG A 44 17.22 6.26 -20.02
C ARG A 44 17.43 5.95 -18.54
N PHE A 45 17.38 6.97 -17.67
CA PHE A 45 17.54 6.83 -16.21
C PHE A 45 16.24 6.56 -15.47
N ASP A 46 15.10 6.48 -16.17
CA ASP A 46 13.79 6.23 -15.56
C ASP A 46 13.69 4.77 -15.10
N PRO A 47 13.66 4.48 -13.78
CA PRO A 47 13.64 3.12 -13.28
C PRO A 47 12.34 2.38 -13.62
N LEU A 48 11.26 3.09 -13.95
CA LEU A 48 9.97 2.49 -14.28
C LEU A 48 9.85 2.11 -15.78
N LEU A 49 10.88 2.34 -16.59
CA LEU A 49 10.98 1.94 -18.01
C LEU A 49 11.82 0.66 -18.23
N PRO A 50 11.59 -0.15 -19.26
CA PRO A 50 10.49 -0.06 -20.22
C PRO A 50 9.19 -0.50 -19.57
N LEU A 51 8.07 0.02 -20.09
CA LEU A 51 6.75 -0.49 -19.76
C LEU A 51 6.71 -1.98 -20.16
N PRO A 52 6.64 -2.95 -19.23
CA PRO A 52 6.22 -4.28 -19.61
C PRO A 52 4.71 -4.24 -19.79
N VAL A 53 4.22 -3.49 -20.78
CA VAL A 53 2.92 -3.82 -21.36
C VAL A 53 3.21 -5.05 -22.20
N ARG A 54 3.12 -6.24 -21.58
CA ARG A 54 2.77 -7.40 -22.38
C ARG A 54 1.47 -7.01 -23.06
N ARG A 55 1.51 -6.80 -24.38
CA ARG A 55 0.31 -6.94 -25.20
C ARG A 55 -0.11 -8.39 -25.00
N GLY A 56 -0.95 -8.62 -24.00
CA GLY A 56 -1.47 -9.95 -23.75
C GLY A 56 -2.12 -10.40 -25.04
N GLY A 57 -1.61 -11.49 -25.63
CA GLY A 57 -2.37 -12.19 -26.65
C GLY A 57 -3.78 -12.43 -26.11
N LEU A 58 -4.78 -12.38 -26.99
CA LEU A 58 -6.18 -12.63 -26.62
C LEU A 58 -6.26 -13.89 -25.75
N ARG A 59 -6.63 -13.70 -24.50
CA ARG A 59 -6.87 -14.79 -23.56
C ARG A 59 -8.28 -15.30 -23.82
N VAL A 60 -8.38 -16.44 -24.49
CA VAL A 60 -9.65 -17.14 -24.64
C VAL A 60 -9.65 -18.23 -23.58
N ALA A 61 -10.46 -18.06 -22.54
CA ALA A 61 -10.75 -19.16 -21.62
C ALA A 61 -11.49 -20.26 -22.37
N GLU A 62 -11.29 -21.52 -21.99
CA GLU A 62 -12.08 -22.61 -22.54
C GLU A 62 -13.57 -22.38 -22.21
N ALA A 63 -14.45 -22.69 -23.15
CA ALA A 63 -15.88 -22.41 -22.99
C ALA A 63 -16.47 -23.03 -21.70
N TRP A 64 -15.97 -24.19 -21.29
CA TRP A 64 -16.34 -24.83 -20.04
C TRP A 64 -15.83 -24.05 -18.81
N SER A 65 -14.55 -23.65 -18.76
CA SER A 65 -14.01 -22.94 -17.60
C SER A 65 -14.67 -21.57 -17.41
N ALA A 66 -15.01 -20.90 -18.51
CA ALA A 66 -15.78 -19.66 -18.49
C ALA A 66 -17.20 -19.86 -17.91
N ARG A 67 -17.91 -20.92 -18.32
CA ARG A 67 -19.26 -21.24 -17.80
C ARG A 67 -19.24 -21.58 -16.32
N VAL A 68 -18.29 -22.41 -15.88
CA VAL A 68 -18.14 -22.78 -14.47
C VAL A 68 -17.78 -21.54 -13.64
N ALA A 69 -16.86 -20.71 -14.12
CA ALA A 69 -16.51 -19.46 -13.44
C ALA A 69 -17.70 -18.51 -13.30
N ALA A 70 -18.50 -18.32 -14.36
CA ALA A 70 -19.73 -17.53 -14.29
C ALA A 70 -20.72 -18.10 -13.26
N GLY A 71 -20.88 -19.42 -13.22
CA GLY A 71 -21.68 -20.11 -12.19
C GLY A 71 -21.17 -19.84 -10.77
N LEU A 72 -19.85 -19.89 -10.55
CA LEU A 72 -19.25 -19.58 -9.25
C LEU A 72 -19.45 -18.12 -8.83
N PHE A 73 -19.37 -17.17 -9.76
CA PHE A 73 -19.69 -15.77 -9.46
C PHE A 73 -21.18 -15.58 -9.13
N ALA A 74 -22.09 -16.25 -9.84
CA ALA A 74 -23.52 -16.22 -9.52
C ALA A 74 -23.80 -16.81 -8.13
N ILE A 75 -23.19 -17.95 -7.81
CA ILE A 75 -23.26 -18.56 -6.47
C ILE A 75 -22.71 -17.58 -5.42
N ALA A 76 -21.54 -16.97 -5.67
CA ALA A 76 -20.95 -16.01 -4.75
C ALA A 76 -21.89 -14.83 -4.44
N LEU A 77 -22.58 -14.30 -5.47
CA LEU A 77 -23.56 -13.23 -5.30
C LEU A 77 -24.78 -13.69 -4.48
N LEU A 78 -25.34 -14.87 -4.75
CA LEU A 78 -26.46 -15.43 -3.98
C LEU A 78 -26.07 -15.67 -2.52
N LEU A 79 -24.88 -16.23 -2.26
CA LEU A 79 -24.34 -16.42 -0.92
C LEU A 79 -24.14 -15.09 -0.20
N THR A 80 -23.70 -14.05 -0.92
CA THR A 80 -23.55 -12.70 -0.36
C THR A 80 -24.89 -12.10 0.02
N LEU A 81 -25.91 -12.23 -0.83
CA LEU A 81 -27.27 -11.75 -0.51
C LEU A 81 -27.86 -12.48 0.69
N ASN A 82 -27.72 -13.80 0.76
CA ASN A 82 -28.16 -14.59 1.90
C ASN A 82 -27.41 -14.20 3.20
N ALA A 83 -26.09 -14.02 3.13
CA ALA A 83 -25.31 -13.54 4.27
C ALA A 83 -25.76 -12.13 4.70
N ALA A 84 -25.95 -11.23 3.74
CA ALA A 84 -26.38 -9.85 4.00
C ALA A 84 -27.76 -9.79 4.65
N GLN A 85 -28.72 -10.61 4.19
CA GLN A 85 -30.05 -10.70 4.79
C GLN A 85 -29.97 -11.19 6.25
N GLN A 86 -29.23 -12.26 6.51
CA GLN A 86 -29.07 -12.77 7.87
C GLN A 86 -28.37 -11.76 8.80
N LEU A 87 -27.37 -11.04 8.30
CA LEU A 87 -26.73 -9.96 9.04
C LEU A 87 -27.70 -8.79 9.28
N TRP A 88 -28.55 -8.46 8.32
CA TRP A 88 -29.56 -7.42 8.51
C TRP A 88 -30.51 -7.78 9.67
N ASP A 89 -31.00 -9.01 9.68
CA ASP A 89 -32.03 -9.47 10.62
C ASP A 89 -31.48 -9.81 12.01
N LEU A 90 -30.28 -10.40 12.08
CA LEU A 90 -29.79 -11.08 13.29
C LEU A 90 -28.52 -10.47 13.89
N GLU A 91 -27.92 -9.43 13.30
CA GLU A 91 -26.72 -8.78 13.86
C GLU A 91 -26.96 -8.23 15.28
N PRO A 92 -26.02 -8.43 16.23
CA PRO A 92 -24.69 -9.07 16.10
C PRO A 92 -24.68 -10.60 16.28
N PHE A 93 -25.82 -11.28 16.39
CA PHE A 93 -25.94 -12.71 16.71
C PHE A 93 -26.11 -13.62 15.47
N ALA A 94 -25.36 -13.34 14.39
CA ALA A 94 -25.51 -14.01 13.09
C ALA A 94 -24.28 -14.85 12.68
N PRO A 95 -23.84 -15.87 13.46
CA PRO A 95 -22.61 -16.61 13.16
C PRO A 95 -22.68 -17.37 11.83
N GLY A 96 -23.85 -17.88 11.44
CA GLY A 96 -24.05 -18.56 10.16
C GLY A 96 -23.78 -17.66 8.94
N ALA A 97 -24.11 -16.37 9.05
CA ALA A 97 -23.93 -15.42 7.96
C ALA A 97 -22.45 -15.22 7.58
N TRP A 98 -21.54 -15.29 8.57
CA TRP A 98 -20.10 -15.20 8.31
C TRP A 98 -19.56 -16.39 7.51
N TRP A 99 -20.11 -17.59 7.71
CA TRP A 99 -19.74 -18.76 6.89
C TRP A 99 -20.20 -18.62 5.45
N TRP A 100 -21.42 -18.12 5.22
CA TRP A 100 -21.91 -17.81 3.88
C TRP A 100 -21.08 -16.72 3.20
N HIS A 101 -20.67 -15.69 3.95
CA HIS A 101 -19.79 -14.64 3.46
C HIS A 101 -18.40 -15.18 3.06
N LEU A 102 -17.78 -16.03 3.88
CA LEU A 102 -16.51 -16.67 3.54
C LEU A 102 -16.64 -17.58 2.31
N ALA A 103 -17.73 -18.35 2.21
CA ALA A 103 -18.03 -19.18 1.05
C ALA A 103 -18.25 -18.35 -0.23
N ALA A 104 -18.86 -17.17 -0.11
CA ALA A 104 -19.02 -16.23 -1.22
C ALA A 104 -17.66 -15.73 -1.74
N ILE A 105 -16.78 -15.28 -0.84
CA ILE A 105 -15.41 -14.87 -1.19
C ILE A 105 -14.66 -16.02 -1.86
N GLY A 106 -14.70 -17.22 -1.27
CA GLY A 106 -14.05 -18.41 -1.82
C GLY A 106 -14.55 -18.77 -3.23
N SER A 107 -15.86 -18.69 -3.44
CA SER A 107 -16.49 -18.96 -4.74
C SER A 107 -16.07 -17.93 -5.80
N ALA A 108 -16.08 -16.64 -5.47
CA ALA A 108 -15.67 -15.57 -6.39
C ALA A 108 -14.18 -15.67 -6.76
N LEU A 109 -13.30 -15.94 -5.78
CA LEU A 109 -11.88 -16.17 -6.04
C LEU A 109 -11.69 -17.42 -6.90
N GLY A 110 -12.37 -18.53 -6.57
CA GLY A 110 -12.36 -19.77 -7.37
C GLY A 110 -12.75 -19.52 -8.83
N GLY A 111 -13.81 -18.74 -9.07
CA GLY A 111 -14.22 -18.32 -10.41
C GLY A 111 -13.12 -17.54 -11.14
N ALA A 112 -12.50 -16.56 -10.48
CA ALA A 112 -11.40 -15.79 -11.07
C ALA A 112 -10.17 -16.66 -11.41
N PHE A 113 -9.80 -17.61 -10.54
CA PHE A 113 -8.71 -18.55 -10.80
C PHE A 113 -9.04 -19.52 -11.94
N LEU A 114 -10.30 -19.96 -12.07
CA LEU A 114 -10.73 -20.82 -13.18
C LEU A 114 -10.71 -20.09 -14.52
N LEU A 115 -11.02 -18.78 -14.56
CA LEU A 115 -10.89 -17.98 -15.79
C LEU A 115 -9.45 -17.88 -16.30
N ASP A 116 -8.47 -18.01 -15.41
CA ASP A 116 -7.05 -18.09 -15.79
C ASP A 116 -6.62 -19.51 -16.20
N ARG A 117 -7.38 -20.55 -15.84
CA ARG A 117 -7.12 -21.95 -16.28
C ARG A 117 -7.75 -22.18 -17.68
N GLY A 118 -6.99 -22.82 -18.57
CA GLY A 118 -7.40 -23.07 -19.95
C GLY A 118 -7.06 -21.95 -20.94
N VAL A 119 -6.34 -20.91 -20.50
CA VAL A 119 -5.89 -19.83 -21.40
C VAL A 119 -4.70 -20.29 -22.24
N ARG A 120 -4.89 -20.44 -23.55
CA ARG A 120 -3.78 -20.61 -24.51
C ARG A 120 -3.14 -19.26 -24.81
N LEU A 121 -1.88 -19.08 -24.42
CA LEU A 121 -1.10 -17.91 -24.80
C LEU A 121 -0.69 -18.04 -26.28
N ARG A 122 -1.24 -17.21 -27.16
CA ARG A 122 -0.63 -16.98 -28.49
C ARG A 122 0.69 -16.23 -28.26
N ALA A 123 1.84 -16.86 -28.53
CA ALA A 123 3.16 -16.23 -28.44
C ALA A 123 3.64 -15.70 -29.81
N PRO A 124 4.61 -14.75 -29.89
CA PRO A 124 5.40 -14.18 -28.80
C PRO A 124 5.25 -12.66 -28.63
N GLY A 125 5.04 -12.21 -27.39
CA GLY A 125 5.56 -10.91 -26.96
C GLY A 125 7.03 -11.05 -26.60
N GLU A 126 7.81 -9.97 -26.71
CA GLU A 126 9.24 -9.96 -26.38
C GLU A 126 9.52 -10.65 -25.03
N PRO A 127 10.64 -11.39 -24.92
CA PRO A 127 11.04 -12.00 -23.66
C PRO A 127 11.09 -10.92 -22.57
N SER A 128 10.46 -11.20 -21.44
CA SER A 128 10.58 -10.34 -20.27
C SER A 128 12.07 -10.28 -19.93
N PRO A 129 12.65 -9.10 -19.64
CA PRO A 129 14.03 -9.04 -19.20
C PRO A 129 14.20 -10.01 -18.03
N ALA A 130 15.29 -10.78 -18.07
CA ALA A 130 15.60 -11.74 -17.03
C ALA A 130 15.59 -11.02 -15.67
N PRO A 131 15.03 -11.65 -14.61
CA PRO A 131 15.04 -11.04 -13.30
C PRO A 131 16.47 -10.75 -12.87
N ASP A 132 16.66 -9.60 -12.25
CA ASP A 132 17.94 -9.08 -11.75
C ASP A 132 18.54 -9.91 -10.59
N LEU A 133 17.73 -10.77 -9.97
CA LEU A 133 18.13 -11.78 -8.98
C LEU A 133 17.44 -13.12 -9.25
N SER A 134 18.11 -14.22 -8.94
CA SER A 134 17.47 -15.54 -8.96
C SER A 134 16.43 -15.67 -7.84
N THR A 135 15.42 -16.53 -8.03
CA THR A 135 14.36 -16.72 -7.03
C THR A 135 14.93 -17.18 -5.68
N ARG A 136 15.94 -18.06 -5.68
CA ARG A 136 16.60 -18.52 -4.44
C ARG A 136 17.27 -17.37 -3.68
N GLN A 137 18.00 -16.51 -4.39
CA GLN A 137 18.63 -15.32 -3.79
C GLN A 137 17.58 -14.36 -3.22
N THR A 138 16.50 -14.10 -3.98
CA THR A 138 15.41 -13.25 -3.53
C THR A 138 14.77 -13.78 -2.25
N LEU A 139 14.46 -15.08 -2.19
CA LEU A 139 13.90 -15.70 -1.00
C LEU A 139 14.86 -15.64 0.20
N ALA A 140 16.16 -15.86 -0.02
CA ALA A 140 17.16 -15.77 1.05
C ALA A 140 17.26 -14.34 1.62
N TRP A 141 17.34 -13.32 0.77
CA TRP A 141 17.36 -11.92 1.22
C TRP A 141 16.05 -11.49 1.87
N LEU A 142 14.91 -11.91 1.33
CA LEU A 142 13.62 -11.62 1.94
C LEU A 142 13.49 -12.28 3.32
N ALA A 143 13.94 -13.53 3.46
CA ALA A 143 13.97 -14.22 4.76
C ALA A 143 14.87 -13.48 5.77
N LEU A 144 16.05 -13.00 5.35
CA LEU A 144 16.91 -12.19 6.19
C LEU A 144 16.23 -10.87 6.62
N ILE A 145 15.60 -10.17 5.68
CA ILE A 145 14.85 -8.93 5.95
C ILE A 145 13.69 -9.21 6.92
N LEU A 146 12.98 -10.32 6.77
CA LEU A 146 11.93 -10.72 7.69
C LEU A 146 12.48 -11.07 9.07
N GLY A 147 13.66 -11.69 9.16
CA GLY A 147 14.37 -11.90 10.43
C GLY A 147 14.69 -10.58 11.13
N VAL A 148 15.19 -9.58 10.39
CA VAL A 148 15.45 -8.22 10.91
C VAL A 148 14.14 -7.53 11.32
N ALA A 149 13.09 -7.64 10.50
CA ALA A 149 11.77 -7.07 10.79
C ALA A 149 11.15 -7.67 12.05
N ALA A 150 11.28 -8.99 12.22
CA ALA A 150 10.80 -9.74 13.37
C ALA A 150 11.59 -9.36 14.62
N PHE A 151 12.91 -9.25 14.53
CA PHE A 151 13.75 -8.77 15.63
C PHE A 151 13.24 -7.42 16.15
N PHE A 152 13.10 -6.39 15.31
CA PHE A 152 12.66 -5.07 15.79
C PHE A 152 11.23 -5.06 16.37
N ARG A 153 10.34 -5.93 15.89
CA ARG A 153 8.95 -6.00 16.36
C ARG A 153 8.78 -6.84 17.62
N LEU A 154 9.61 -7.86 17.81
CA LEU A 154 9.52 -8.82 18.91
C LEU A 154 10.63 -8.66 19.97
N PHE A 155 11.62 -7.80 19.75
CA PHE A 155 12.63 -7.50 20.76
C PHE A 155 11.97 -6.87 21.99
N ARG A 156 12.19 -7.46 23.18
CA ARG A 156 11.55 -7.04 24.44
C ARG A 156 10.02 -6.91 24.31
N PHE A 157 9.38 -7.86 23.64
CA PHE A 157 7.95 -7.83 23.37
C PHE A 157 7.08 -7.95 24.63
N ASP A 158 7.62 -8.61 25.65
CA ASP A 158 7.05 -8.80 26.98
C ASP A 158 7.03 -7.51 27.82
N SER A 159 7.99 -6.62 27.60
CA SER A 159 8.23 -5.42 28.43
C SER A 159 7.99 -4.10 27.69
N LEU A 160 8.01 -4.09 26.35
CA LEU A 160 7.74 -2.91 25.52
C LEU A 160 6.62 -3.15 24.49
N PRO A 161 5.73 -2.16 24.25
CA PRO A 161 5.56 -0.92 25.02
C PRO A 161 5.07 -1.17 26.46
N PHE A 162 5.34 -0.23 27.37
CA PHE A 162 4.91 -0.34 28.76
C PHE A 162 3.39 -0.22 28.91
N GLY A 163 2.82 -1.05 29.78
CA GLY A 163 1.39 -1.05 30.09
C GLY A 163 0.51 -1.49 28.92
N THR A 164 -0.80 -1.39 29.13
CA THR A 164 -1.83 -1.70 28.13
C THR A 164 -2.60 -0.42 27.87
N TRP A 165 -2.58 0.04 26.62
CA TRP A 165 -3.32 1.24 26.26
C TRP A 165 -4.82 0.98 26.24
N TYR A 166 -5.66 1.99 26.51
CA TYR A 166 -7.11 1.78 26.61
C TYR A 166 -7.72 1.22 25.32
N ASP A 167 -7.24 1.61 24.12
CA ASP A 167 -7.73 1.05 22.85
C ASP A 167 -7.35 -0.45 22.71
N GLU A 168 -6.19 -0.86 23.24
CA GLU A 168 -5.77 -2.27 23.28
C GLU A 168 -6.64 -3.04 24.28
N ALA A 169 -6.88 -2.47 25.46
CA ALA A 169 -7.72 -3.06 26.49
C ALA A 169 -9.15 -3.26 25.98
N GLU A 170 -9.74 -2.24 25.35
CA GLU A 170 -11.08 -2.33 24.75
C GLU A 170 -11.14 -3.41 23.67
N SER A 171 -10.15 -3.45 22.77
CA SER A 171 -10.05 -4.52 21.76
C SER A 171 -9.99 -5.91 22.40
N GLY A 172 -9.27 -6.04 23.53
CA GLY A 172 -9.20 -7.26 24.32
C GLY A 172 -10.53 -7.62 24.99
N LEU A 173 -11.23 -6.66 25.59
CA LEU A 173 -12.55 -6.86 26.20
C LEU A 173 -13.57 -7.35 25.16
N GLN A 174 -13.62 -6.73 23.99
CA GLN A 174 -14.51 -7.16 22.91
C GLN A 174 -14.13 -8.53 22.36
N ALA A 175 -12.83 -8.82 22.23
CA ALA A 175 -12.38 -10.16 21.84
C ALA A 175 -12.78 -11.23 22.87
N MET A 176 -12.68 -10.95 24.17
CA MET A 176 -13.18 -11.85 25.22
C MET A 176 -14.70 -12.05 25.12
N ARG A 177 -15.46 -11.01 24.82
CA ARG A 177 -16.91 -11.12 24.60
C ARG A 177 -17.26 -12.03 23.42
N ILE A 178 -16.51 -11.93 22.30
CA ILE A 178 -16.64 -12.82 21.13
C ILE A 178 -16.33 -14.28 21.50
N LEU A 179 -15.40 -14.51 22.43
CA LEU A 179 -15.05 -15.85 22.91
C LEU A 179 -16.05 -16.42 23.91
N ALA A 180 -16.59 -15.58 24.79
CA ALA A 180 -17.53 -15.98 25.82
C ALA A 180 -18.91 -16.36 25.26
N ASP A 181 -19.34 -15.69 24.18
CA ASP A 181 -20.60 -15.97 23.50
C ASP A 181 -20.36 -16.43 22.06
N ALA A 182 -20.70 -17.70 21.79
CA ALA A 182 -20.54 -18.30 20.46
C ALA A 182 -21.41 -17.64 19.38
N ASN A 183 -22.50 -16.98 19.77
CA ASN A 183 -23.41 -16.31 18.86
C ASN A 183 -22.99 -14.86 18.59
N PHE A 184 -22.30 -14.19 19.52
CA PHE A 184 -21.88 -12.80 19.37
C PHE A 184 -20.79 -12.64 18.29
N ARG A 185 -21.19 -12.21 17.10
CA ARG A 185 -20.35 -11.98 15.90
C ARG A 185 -20.63 -10.60 15.31
N PRO A 186 -20.19 -9.53 15.99
CA PRO A 186 -20.46 -8.15 15.56
C PRO A 186 -19.81 -7.83 14.21
N ILE A 187 -20.46 -6.99 13.43
CA ILE A 187 -19.86 -6.43 12.20
C ILE A 187 -19.00 -5.22 12.55
N PHE A 188 -19.47 -4.43 13.50
CA PHE A 188 -18.90 -3.17 13.93
C PHE A 188 -18.93 -3.13 15.46
N ASP A 189 -17.90 -2.53 16.04
CA ASP A 189 -17.82 -2.29 17.46
C ASP A 189 -17.99 -0.80 17.74
N GLY A 190 -19.04 -0.46 18.48
CA GLY A 190 -19.36 0.91 18.86
C GLY A 190 -18.33 1.52 19.81
N ALA A 191 -17.67 0.72 20.67
CA ALA A 191 -16.71 1.24 21.62
C ALA A 191 -15.45 1.75 20.90
N THR A 192 -14.90 0.93 19.99
CA THR A 192 -13.75 1.33 19.18
C THR A 192 -14.11 2.18 17.95
N HIS A 193 -15.41 2.36 17.65
CA HIS A 193 -15.94 3.05 16.47
C HIS A 193 -15.33 2.52 15.16
N GLY A 194 -15.27 1.20 15.03
CA GLY A 194 -14.59 0.53 13.93
C GLY A 194 -15.20 -0.82 13.58
N ALA A 195 -14.84 -1.33 12.41
CA ALA A 195 -15.25 -2.66 11.98
C ALA A 195 -14.58 -3.76 12.84
N ALA A 196 -15.30 -4.83 13.13
CA ALA A 196 -14.89 -5.86 14.09
C ALA A 196 -13.83 -6.85 13.57
N HIS A 197 -13.39 -6.73 12.31
CA HIS A 197 -12.50 -7.72 11.67
C HIS A 197 -11.17 -7.93 12.42
N TYR A 198 -10.61 -6.85 12.97
CA TYR A 198 -9.42 -6.94 13.80
C TYR A 198 -9.68 -7.72 15.10
N LEU A 199 -10.86 -7.56 15.70
CA LEU A 199 -11.25 -8.22 16.95
C LEU A 199 -11.33 -9.75 16.79
N TYR A 200 -11.74 -10.23 15.62
CA TYR A 200 -11.71 -11.67 15.32
C TYR A 200 -10.29 -12.24 15.29
N LEU A 201 -9.32 -11.47 14.81
CA LEU A 201 -7.91 -11.87 14.85
C LEU A 201 -7.38 -11.90 16.29
N VAL A 202 -7.76 -10.91 17.10
CA VAL A 202 -7.40 -10.86 18.54
C VAL A 202 -8.04 -12.01 19.31
N ALA A 203 -9.32 -12.31 19.08
CA ALA A 203 -10.00 -13.46 19.67
C ALA A 203 -9.33 -14.79 19.28
N GLY A 204 -8.89 -14.92 18.02
CA GLY A 204 -8.08 -16.04 17.57
C GLY A 204 -6.73 -16.13 18.30
N ALA A 205 -6.04 -15.00 18.47
CA ALA A 205 -4.78 -14.94 19.19
C ALA A 205 -4.94 -15.34 20.67
N PHE A 206 -6.02 -14.93 21.33
CA PHE A 206 -6.34 -15.34 22.70
C PHE A 206 -6.53 -16.85 22.84
N LYS A 207 -7.16 -17.52 21.85
CA LYS A 207 -7.27 -18.99 21.85
C LYS A 207 -5.92 -19.69 21.73
N LEU A 208 -4.96 -19.09 21.02
CA LEU A 208 -3.67 -19.71 20.71
C LEU A 208 -2.59 -19.42 21.76
N ALA A 209 -2.58 -18.21 22.32
CA ALA A 209 -1.50 -17.69 23.15
C ALA A 209 -1.97 -17.22 24.55
N GLY A 210 -3.27 -17.30 24.85
CA GLY A 210 -3.83 -16.84 26.12
C GLY A 210 -4.31 -15.39 26.11
N ILE A 211 -5.09 -15.02 27.12
CA ILE A 211 -5.68 -13.68 27.27
C ILE A 211 -4.65 -12.75 27.92
N GLU A 212 -3.82 -12.13 27.09
CA GLU A 212 -2.78 -11.20 27.51
C GLU A 212 -2.61 -10.09 26.47
N THR A 213 -1.98 -8.97 26.87
CA THR A 213 -1.75 -7.83 25.96
C THR A 213 -0.83 -8.21 24.80
N GLN A 214 0.12 -9.09 25.07
CA GLN A 214 1.07 -9.65 24.11
C GLN A 214 0.34 -10.38 22.97
N SER A 215 -0.74 -11.11 23.28
CA SER A 215 -1.56 -11.80 22.28
C SER A 215 -2.27 -10.81 21.34
N ILE A 216 -2.74 -9.67 21.85
CA ILE A 216 -3.30 -8.59 21.01
C ILE A 216 -2.21 -8.02 20.10
N ARG A 217 -1.05 -7.68 20.68
CA ARG A 217 0.09 -7.11 19.95
C ARG A 217 0.67 -8.06 18.92
N LEU A 218 0.54 -9.38 19.11
CA LEU A 218 1.02 -10.39 18.16
C LEU A 218 0.29 -10.28 16.82
N VAL A 219 -1.01 -9.94 16.83
CA VAL A 219 -1.79 -9.67 15.63
C VAL A 219 -1.19 -8.50 14.86
N SER A 220 -0.95 -7.37 15.53
CA SER A 220 -0.34 -6.18 14.92
C SER A 220 1.08 -6.44 14.42
N ALA A 221 1.88 -7.20 15.18
CA ALA A 221 3.24 -7.57 14.78
C ALA A 221 3.21 -8.43 13.51
N GLY A 222 2.27 -9.39 13.44
CA GLY A 222 2.02 -10.21 12.26
C GLY A 222 1.64 -9.38 11.05
N MET A 223 0.70 -8.44 11.20
CA MET A 223 0.34 -7.52 10.10
C MET A 223 1.53 -6.66 9.65
N GLY A 224 2.38 -6.23 10.59
CA GLY A 224 3.62 -5.52 10.29
C GLY A 224 4.63 -6.34 9.50
N LEU A 225 4.79 -7.64 9.80
CA LEU A 225 5.63 -8.56 9.03
C LEU A 225 5.07 -8.81 7.63
N LEU A 226 3.75 -8.99 7.53
CA LEU A 226 3.09 -9.12 6.24
C LEU A 226 3.24 -7.83 5.40
N ALA A 227 3.27 -6.65 6.04
CA ALA A 227 3.46 -5.38 5.33
C ALA A 227 4.87 -5.29 4.71
N VAL A 228 5.90 -5.89 5.33
CA VAL A 228 7.25 -6.02 4.74
C VAL A 228 7.21 -6.88 3.47
N VAL A 229 6.48 -8.00 3.49
CA VAL A 229 6.28 -8.83 2.29
C VAL A 229 5.50 -8.06 1.22
N ALA A 230 4.45 -7.34 1.61
CA ALA A 230 3.66 -6.54 0.70
C ALA A 230 4.49 -5.41 0.05
N ALA A 231 5.41 -4.80 0.80
CA ALA A 231 6.36 -3.81 0.30
C ALA A 231 7.33 -4.42 -0.72
N TYR A 232 7.81 -5.64 -0.48
CA TYR A 232 8.57 -6.40 -1.49
C TYR A 232 7.76 -6.58 -2.76
N LEU A 233 6.52 -7.06 -2.67
CA LEU A 233 5.68 -7.34 -3.84
C LEU A 233 5.36 -6.08 -4.65
N ALA A 234 5.02 -4.97 -3.98
CA ALA A 234 4.76 -3.70 -4.65
C ALA A 234 6.04 -3.13 -5.29
N GLY A 235 7.16 -3.20 -4.58
CA GLY A 235 8.45 -2.73 -5.08
C GLY A 235 9.00 -3.58 -6.23
N ASP A 236 8.76 -4.91 -6.25
CA ASP A 236 9.14 -5.80 -7.35
C ASP A 236 8.36 -5.46 -8.63
N GLU A 237 7.05 -5.21 -8.52
CA GLU A 237 6.23 -4.81 -9.68
C GLU A 237 6.57 -3.41 -10.22
N LEU A 238 7.08 -2.51 -9.37
CA LEU A 238 7.51 -1.17 -9.78
C LEU A 238 8.94 -1.15 -10.33
N PHE A 239 9.88 -1.75 -9.61
CA PHE A 239 11.32 -1.50 -9.78
C PHE A 239 12.17 -2.78 -9.97
N GLY A 240 11.56 -3.97 -9.92
CA GLY A 240 12.26 -5.26 -9.98
C GLY A 240 12.73 -5.77 -8.60
N ARG A 241 13.26 -7.00 -8.55
CA ARG A 241 13.43 -7.75 -7.29
C ARG A 241 14.40 -7.08 -6.34
N ARG A 242 15.52 -6.53 -6.83
CA ARG A 242 16.50 -5.84 -5.97
C ARG A 242 15.87 -4.66 -5.25
N MET A 243 15.16 -3.81 -5.98
CA MET A 243 14.53 -2.62 -5.41
C MET A 243 13.26 -2.96 -4.61
N GLY A 244 12.58 -4.07 -4.93
CA GLY A 244 11.57 -4.68 -4.06
C GLY A 244 12.13 -5.06 -2.69
N LEU A 245 13.31 -5.71 -2.65
CA LEU A 245 13.99 -6.01 -1.38
C LEU A 245 14.40 -4.74 -0.64
N VAL A 246 14.85 -3.68 -1.35
CA VAL A 246 15.14 -2.38 -0.73
C VAL A 246 13.88 -1.77 -0.10
N ALA A 247 12.75 -1.76 -0.82
CA ALA A 247 11.48 -1.26 -0.28
C ALA A 247 11.04 -2.04 0.97
N ALA A 248 11.17 -3.38 0.94
CA ALA A 248 10.89 -4.23 2.09
C ALA A 248 11.83 -3.94 3.26
N PHE A 249 13.13 -3.78 3.01
CA PHE A 249 14.11 -3.44 4.03
C PHE A 249 13.80 -2.09 4.70
N LEU A 250 13.45 -1.06 3.92
CA LEU A 250 13.08 0.25 4.46
C LEU A 250 11.87 0.18 5.40
N ILE A 251 10.84 -0.59 5.04
CA ILE A 251 9.68 -0.83 5.93
C ILE A 251 10.03 -1.71 7.13
N ALA A 252 10.95 -2.67 6.96
CA ALA A 252 11.39 -3.56 8.04
C ALA A 252 12.06 -2.79 9.18
N VAL A 253 12.93 -1.84 8.85
CA VAL A 253 13.73 -1.05 9.81
C VAL A 253 13.15 0.32 10.14
N SER A 254 12.04 0.71 9.50
CA SER A 254 11.34 1.96 9.77
C SER A 254 10.88 2.02 11.22
N SER A 255 11.39 3.00 11.98
CA SER A 255 11.00 3.22 13.39
C SER A 255 9.47 3.35 13.52
N ARG A 256 8.84 4.14 12.65
CA ARG A 256 7.39 4.31 12.62
C ARG A 256 6.65 3.02 12.28
N ALA A 257 7.12 2.27 11.28
CA ALA A 257 6.46 1.02 10.93
C ALA A 257 6.55 -0.01 12.06
N VAL A 258 7.70 -0.05 12.75
CA VAL A 258 7.92 -0.88 13.94
C VAL A 258 7.00 -0.44 15.08
N THR A 259 6.97 0.85 15.42
CA THR A 259 6.11 1.39 16.49
C THR A 259 4.64 1.04 16.27
N LEU A 260 4.11 1.30 15.07
CA LEU A 260 2.73 0.94 14.74
C LEU A 260 2.50 -0.58 14.79
N SER A 261 3.48 -1.41 14.41
CA SER A 261 3.35 -2.87 14.50
C SER A 261 3.32 -3.40 15.94
N ARG A 262 3.77 -2.61 16.92
CA ARG A 262 3.91 -3.05 18.32
C ARG A 262 2.74 -2.66 19.23
N PHE A 263 1.83 -1.81 18.75
CA PHE A 263 0.59 -1.51 19.44
C PHE A 263 -0.56 -2.38 18.92
N GLY A 264 -1.33 -3.00 19.81
CA GLY A 264 -2.46 -3.88 19.53
C GLY A 264 -3.75 -3.14 19.13
N MET A 265 -3.69 -2.27 18.11
CA MET A 265 -4.84 -1.50 17.64
C MET A 265 -5.17 -1.79 16.17
N TYR A 266 -6.45 -1.75 15.80
CA TYR A 266 -6.91 -1.95 14.42
C TYR A 266 -6.40 -0.88 13.43
N ALA A 267 -6.12 0.33 13.92
CA ALA A 267 -5.64 1.48 13.15
C ALA A 267 -4.13 1.43 12.78
N THR A 268 -3.43 0.33 13.08
CA THR A 268 -1.97 0.25 13.03
C THR A 268 -1.40 -0.04 11.63
N MET A 269 -0.84 -1.24 11.41
CA MET A 269 -0.22 -1.66 10.15
C MET A 269 -1.20 -2.23 9.13
N SER A 270 -2.49 -2.34 9.47
CA SER A 270 -3.54 -2.83 8.60
C SER A 270 -3.66 -2.00 7.31
N THR A 271 -3.76 -0.68 7.42
CA THR A 271 -3.88 0.23 6.25
C THR A 271 -2.64 0.17 5.34
N PRO A 272 -1.40 0.32 5.85
CA PRO A 272 -0.20 0.10 5.05
C PRO A 272 -0.15 -1.26 4.34
N LEU A 273 -0.47 -2.35 5.07
CA LEU A 273 -0.48 -3.72 4.54
C LEU A 273 -1.43 -3.85 3.35
N PHE A 274 -2.70 -3.52 3.56
CA PHE A 274 -3.71 -3.69 2.53
C PHE A 274 -3.46 -2.78 1.34
N ALA A 275 -2.97 -1.55 1.55
CA ALA A 275 -2.69 -0.63 0.46
C ALA A 275 -1.52 -1.13 -0.41
N LEU A 276 -0.46 -1.64 0.22
CA LEU A 276 0.66 -2.28 -0.48
C LEU A 276 0.23 -3.52 -1.27
N LEU A 277 -0.56 -4.41 -0.67
CA LEU A 277 -1.08 -5.59 -1.36
C LEU A 277 -1.98 -5.18 -2.53
N SER A 278 -2.92 -4.25 -2.33
CA SER A 278 -3.76 -3.74 -3.41
C SER A 278 -2.94 -3.16 -4.56
N VAL A 279 -1.90 -2.35 -4.29
CA VAL A 279 -1.01 -1.83 -5.34
C VAL A 279 -0.22 -2.95 -6.03
N ALA A 280 0.35 -3.88 -5.26
CA ALA A 280 1.13 -4.98 -5.82
C ALA A 280 0.30 -5.82 -6.80
N PHE A 281 -0.90 -6.23 -6.39
CA PHE A 281 -1.78 -7.02 -7.24
C PHE A 281 -2.42 -6.20 -8.37
N ALA A 282 -2.67 -4.90 -8.18
CA ALA A 282 -3.15 -4.02 -9.26
C ALA A 282 -2.10 -3.84 -10.35
N LEU A 283 -0.84 -3.61 -9.98
CA LEU A 283 0.25 -3.51 -10.95
C LEU A 283 0.50 -4.85 -11.65
N ARG A 284 0.46 -5.94 -10.88
CA ARG A 284 0.60 -7.29 -11.42
C ARG A 284 -0.55 -7.65 -12.36
N SER A 285 -1.79 -7.31 -12.05
CA SER A 285 -2.95 -7.57 -12.91
C SER A 285 -2.86 -6.81 -14.22
N LEU A 286 -2.35 -5.57 -14.22
CA LEU A 286 -2.06 -4.82 -15.44
C LEU A 286 -0.95 -5.48 -16.27
N ARG A 287 0.10 -6.00 -15.64
CA ARG A 287 1.23 -6.67 -16.30
C ARG A 287 0.87 -8.04 -16.85
N THR A 288 0.16 -8.85 -16.07
CA THR A 288 -0.14 -10.25 -16.39
C THR A 288 -1.46 -10.39 -17.14
N GLN A 289 -2.42 -9.49 -16.94
CA GLN A 289 -3.82 -9.59 -17.37
C GLN A 289 -4.53 -10.85 -16.83
N ARG A 290 -4.12 -11.32 -15.63
CA ARG A 290 -4.76 -12.45 -14.93
C ARG A 290 -5.98 -12.01 -14.14
N MET A 291 -7.07 -12.75 -14.28
CA MET A 291 -8.32 -12.45 -13.56
C MET A 291 -8.16 -12.67 -12.05
N ALA A 292 -7.36 -13.66 -11.64
CA ALA A 292 -7.02 -13.89 -10.25
C ALA A 292 -6.29 -12.68 -9.63
N ASP A 293 -5.44 -11.98 -10.37
CA ASP A 293 -4.73 -10.80 -9.86
C ASP A 293 -5.69 -9.61 -9.65
N TYR A 294 -6.68 -9.44 -10.55
CA TYR A 294 -7.75 -8.46 -10.34
C TYR A 294 -8.65 -8.82 -9.14
N ALA A 295 -9.01 -10.10 -9.00
CA ALA A 295 -9.80 -10.58 -7.86
C ALA A 295 -9.06 -10.38 -6.54
N LEU A 296 -7.75 -10.67 -6.49
CA LEU A 296 -6.92 -10.42 -5.31
C LEU A 296 -6.76 -8.92 -5.02
N THR A 297 -6.71 -8.06 -6.05
CA THR A 297 -6.78 -6.61 -5.84
C THR A 297 -8.08 -6.23 -5.13
N GLY A 298 -9.23 -6.74 -5.60
CA GLY A 298 -10.53 -6.52 -4.98
C GLY A 298 -10.62 -7.04 -3.54
N LEU A 299 -10.06 -8.22 -3.28
CA LEU A 299 -9.97 -8.82 -1.95
C LEU A 299 -9.24 -7.89 -0.96
N TRP A 300 -8.05 -7.42 -1.32
CA TRP A 300 -7.24 -6.57 -0.43
C TRP A 300 -7.84 -5.18 -0.25
N VAL A 301 -8.47 -4.61 -1.28
CA VAL A 301 -9.22 -3.35 -1.15
C VAL A 301 -10.40 -3.53 -0.20
N GLY A 302 -11.16 -4.62 -0.35
CA GLY A 302 -12.31 -4.90 0.51
C GLY A 302 -11.89 -5.13 1.96
N LEU A 303 -10.84 -5.93 2.19
CA LEU A 303 -10.30 -6.14 3.54
C LEU A 303 -9.78 -4.84 4.16
N GLY A 304 -9.14 -3.97 3.38
CA GLY A 304 -8.70 -2.66 3.87
C GLY A 304 -9.87 -1.80 4.39
N LEU A 305 -11.00 -1.78 3.67
CA LEU A 305 -12.22 -1.08 4.09
C LEU A 305 -12.85 -1.67 5.35
N CYS A 306 -12.65 -2.97 5.58
CA CYS A 306 -13.14 -3.73 6.72
C CYS A 306 -12.28 -3.62 7.99
N PHE A 307 -11.13 -2.94 7.96
CA PHE A 307 -10.24 -2.82 9.13
C PHE A 307 -10.13 -1.40 9.67
N TYR A 308 -9.90 -0.39 8.82
CA TYR A 308 -9.69 0.97 9.29
C TYR A 308 -10.34 2.02 8.40
N THR A 309 -11.05 2.96 9.02
CA THR A 309 -11.80 4.02 8.34
C THR A 309 -10.95 4.88 7.42
N SER A 310 -9.69 5.16 7.76
CA SER A 310 -8.79 5.95 6.90
C SER A 310 -8.47 5.27 5.56
N PHE A 311 -8.64 3.94 5.46
CA PHE A 311 -8.44 3.22 4.20
C PHE A 311 -9.46 3.62 3.12
N ARG A 312 -10.61 4.20 3.50
CA ARG A 312 -11.64 4.67 2.54
C ARG A 312 -11.06 5.64 1.50
N LEU A 313 -10.12 6.50 1.90
CA LEU A 313 -9.47 7.45 1.00
C LEU A 313 -8.45 6.81 0.05
N PHE A 314 -8.04 5.56 0.28
CA PHE A 314 -7.20 4.83 -0.66
C PHE A 314 -7.98 4.29 -1.86
N VAL A 315 -9.31 4.11 -1.77
CA VAL A 315 -10.13 3.65 -2.91
C VAL A 315 -10.10 4.64 -4.08
N PRO A 316 -10.28 5.96 -3.88
CA PRO A 316 -10.05 6.96 -4.92
C PRO A 316 -8.66 6.94 -5.55
N VAL A 317 -7.60 6.60 -4.80
CA VAL A 317 -6.23 6.49 -5.34
C VAL A 317 -6.18 5.43 -6.44
N LEU A 318 -6.71 4.23 -6.17
CA LEU A 318 -6.76 3.15 -7.15
C LEU A 318 -7.71 3.46 -8.32
N GLY A 319 -8.88 4.05 -8.04
CA GLY A 319 -9.82 4.48 -9.07
C GLY A 319 -9.18 5.46 -10.04
N LEU A 320 -8.54 6.51 -9.50
CA LEU A 320 -7.79 7.51 -10.28
C LEU A 320 -6.68 6.83 -11.09
N PHE A 321 -5.94 5.91 -10.49
CA PHE A 321 -4.87 5.19 -11.17
C PHE A 321 -5.38 4.38 -12.38
N PHE A 322 -6.44 3.57 -12.22
CA PHE A 322 -6.97 2.75 -13.32
C PHE A 322 -7.60 3.61 -14.43
N VAL A 323 -8.36 4.65 -14.06
CA VAL A 323 -8.94 5.60 -15.04
C VAL A 323 -7.83 6.30 -15.80
N TYR A 324 -6.83 6.84 -15.10
CA TYR A 324 -5.71 7.53 -15.73
C TYR A 324 -4.86 6.59 -16.58
N TRP A 325 -4.64 5.34 -16.14
CA TRP A 325 -3.92 4.34 -16.92
C TRP A 325 -4.62 4.06 -18.26
N ALA A 326 -5.96 3.89 -18.24
CA ALA A 326 -6.75 3.67 -19.45
C ALA A 326 -6.72 4.89 -20.39
N VAL A 327 -6.91 6.09 -19.85
CA VAL A 327 -6.89 7.35 -20.61
C VAL A 327 -5.49 7.61 -21.17
N HIS A 328 -4.43 7.42 -20.39
CA HIS A 328 -3.05 7.57 -20.83
C HIS A 328 -2.70 6.61 -21.97
N GLY A 329 -3.12 5.33 -21.88
CA GLY A 329 -2.99 4.37 -22.96
C GLY A 329 -3.65 4.85 -24.26
N ARG A 330 -4.86 5.41 -24.15
CA ARG A 330 -5.58 5.97 -25.29
C ARG A 330 -4.89 7.21 -25.88
N LEU A 331 -4.48 8.17 -25.04
CA LEU A 331 -3.94 9.45 -25.51
C LEU A 331 -2.51 9.35 -26.02
N ARG A 332 -1.65 8.57 -25.37
CA ARG A 332 -0.21 8.47 -25.69
C ARG A 332 0.14 7.29 -26.56
N VAL A 333 -0.53 6.15 -26.38
CA VAL A 333 -0.26 4.89 -27.10
C VAL A 333 -1.33 4.63 -28.18
N ARG A 334 -2.33 5.52 -28.32
CA ARG A 334 -3.43 5.45 -29.29
C ARG A 334 -4.22 4.13 -29.27
N THR A 335 -4.18 3.40 -28.17
CA THR A 335 -4.83 2.09 -28.00
C THR A 335 -5.71 2.09 -26.76
N TRP A 336 -6.92 1.55 -26.89
CA TRP A 336 -7.79 1.31 -25.72
C TRP A 336 -7.33 0.06 -24.97
N PRO A 337 -7.59 -0.03 -23.65
CA PRO A 337 -7.40 -1.27 -22.91
C PRO A 337 -8.18 -2.44 -23.54
N PRO A 338 -7.63 -3.67 -23.50
CA PRO A 338 -8.32 -4.85 -24.01
C PRO A 338 -9.58 -5.17 -23.19
N ALA A 339 -10.50 -5.96 -23.73
CA ALA A 339 -11.70 -6.41 -23.00
C ALA A 339 -11.37 -7.12 -21.67
N THR A 340 -10.22 -7.82 -21.59
CA THR A 340 -9.75 -8.44 -20.35
C THR A 340 -9.48 -7.44 -19.23
N PHE A 341 -9.10 -6.20 -19.56
CA PHE A 341 -8.94 -5.14 -18.57
C PHE A 341 -10.28 -4.78 -17.93
N TRP A 342 -11.32 -4.58 -18.75
CA TRP A 342 -12.66 -4.22 -18.28
C TRP A 342 -13.32 -5.35 -17.50
N LEU A 343 -13.20 -6.59 -17.98
CA LEU A 343 -13.64 -7.77 -17.23
C LEU A 343 -12.89 -7.90 -15.90
N GLY A 344 -11.58 -7.67 -15.91
CA GLY A 344 -10.75 -7.64 -14.71
C GLY A 344 -11.23 -6.60 -13.70
N LEU A 345 -11.50 -5.37 -14.14
CA LEU A 345 -12.07 -4.32 -13.28
C LEU A 345 -13.45 -4.70 -12.74
N ALA A 346 -14.31 -5.32 -13.54
CA ALA A 346 -15.60 -5.80 -13.07
C ALA A 346 -15.44 -6.87 -11.97
N ILE A 347 -14.56 -7.86 -12.18
CA ILE A 347 -14.25 -8.89 -11.18
C ILE A 347 -13.67 -8.27 -9.91
N MET A 348 -12.73 -7.33 -10.04
CA MET A 348 -12.15 -6.60 -8.91
C MET A 348 -13.25 -5.92 -8.09
N SER A 349 -14.16 -5.18 -8.74
CA SER A 349 -15.26 -4.48 -8.09
C SER A 349 -16.26 -5.44 -7.43
N VAL A 350 -16.60 -6.55 -8.09
CA VAL A 350 -17.49 -7.57 -7.52
C VAL A 350 -16.86 -8.20 -6.28
N VAL A 351 -15.58 -8.61 -6.34
CA VAL A 351 -14.90 -9.22 -5.19
C VAL A 351 -14.78 -8.21 -4.03
N ALA A 352 -14.42 -6.96 -4.31
CA ALA A 352 -14.38 -5.91 -3.28
C ALA A 352 -15.77 -5.69 -2.65
N GLY A 353 -16.83 -5.65 -3.46
CA GLY A 353 -18.21 -5.53 -3.00
C GLY A 353 -18.65 -6.69 -2.12
N ILE A 354 -18.32 -7.93 -2.50
CA ILE A 354 -18.59 -9.13 -1.70
C ILE A 354 -17.91 -9.04 -0.35
N VAL A 355 -16.62 -8.68 -0.30
CA VAL A 355 -15.83 -8.60 0.94
C VAL A 355 -16.36 -7.49 1.87
N VAL A 356 -16.78 -6.36 1.33
CA VAL A 356 -17.30 -5.22 2.11
C VAL A 356 -18.77 -5.41 2.52
N ALA A 357 -19.49 -6.38 1.94
CA ALA A 357 -20.92 -6.54 2.12
C ALA A 357 -21.40 -6.53 3.59
N PRO A 358 -20.74 -7.21 4.56
CA PRO A 358 -21.15 -7.13 5.96
C PRO A 358 -21.09 -5.69 6.49
N LEU A 359 -19.97 -5.00 6.24
CA LEU A 359 -19.80 -3.62 6.68
C LEU A 359 -20.79 -2.67 5.99
N ALA A 360 -21.11 -2.91 4.72
CA ALA A 360 -22.12 -2.16 4.00
C ALA A 360 -23.51 -2.34 4.61
N VAL A 361 -23.89 -3.57 5.00
CA VAL A 361 -25.14 -3.84 5.73
C VAL A 361 -25.19 -3.02 7.03
N PHE A 362 -24.12 -3.04 7.82
CA PHE A 362 -24.07 -2.25 9.06
C PHE A 362 -24.17 -0.74 8.78
N ALA A 363 -23.44 -0.23 7.78
CA ALA A 363 -23.46 1.19 7.43
C ALA A 363 -24.84 1.68 6.96
N LEU A 364 -25.61 0.81 6.31
CA LEU A 364 -26.98 1.11 5.87
C LEU A 364 -27.99 1.03 7.01
N LYS A 365 -27.82 0.07 7.93
CA LYS A 365 -28.72 -0.13 9.08
C LYS A 365 -28.49 0.88 10.21
N HIS A 366 -27.22 1.26 10.43
CA HIS A 366 -26.78 2.14 11.52
C HIS A 366 -25.89 3.28 10.98
N PRO A 367 -26.41 4.17 10.12
CA PRO A 367 -25.63 5.24 9.51
C PRO A 367 -25.01 6.18 10.56
N ASP A 368 -25.77 6.54 11.60
CA ASP A 368 -25.32 7.47 12.64
C ASP A 368 -24.09 6.93 13.37
N LEU A 369 -24.10 5.65 13.76
CA LEU A 369 -22.96 5.00 14.43
C LEU A 369 -21.75 4.86 13.50
N PHE A 370 -22.00 4.56 12.23
CA PHE A 370 -20.94 4.37 11.24
C PHE A 370 -20.21 5.66 10.87
N TRP A 371 -20.92 6.80 10.85
CA TRP A 371 -20.37 8.12 10.49
C TRP A 371 -19.94 8.95 11.71
N ALA A 372 -20.42 8.64 12.92
CA ALA A 372 -20.14 9.40 14.15
C ALA A 372 -18.67 9.80 14.33
N ARG A 373 -17.73 8.87 14.07
CA ARG A 373 -16.29 9.17 14.21
C ARG A 373 -15.76 10.15 13.18
N ILE A 374 -16.26 10.09 11.94
CA ILE A 374 -15.85 11.05 10.90
C ILE A 374 -16.40 12.43 11.26
N GLU A 375 -17.66 12.51 11.67
CA GLU A 375 -18.32 13.76 12.03
C GLU A 375 -17.64 14.44 13.23
N THR A 376 -17.31 13.69 14.28
CA THR A 376 -16.68 14.23 15.49
C THR A 376 -15.21 14.62 15.31
N THR A 377 -14.49 13.98 14.38
CA THR A 377 -13.06 14.25 14.15
C THR A 377 -12.78 15.17 12.98
N PHE A 378 -13.80 15.55 12.21
CA PHE A 378 -13.65 16.44 11.07
C PHE A 378 -13.33 17.87 11.53
N ILE A 379 -12.27 18.45 10.96
CA ILE A 379 -11.75 19.77 11.37
C ILE A 379 -12.79 20.89 11.27
N LEU A 380 -13.71 20.81 10.31
CA LEU A 380 -14.75 21.82 10.13
C LEU A 380 -15.99 21.58 11.00
N ALA A 381 -16.06 20.44 11.71
CA ALA A 381 -17.18 20.15 12.62
C ALA A 381 -17.03 20.86 13.98
N ASN A 382 -15.79 21.14 14.41
CA ASN A 382 -15.49 21.93 15.61
C ASN A 382 -14.95 23.32 15.21
N THR A 383 -15.85 24.26 14.97
CA THR A 383 -15.57 25.66 14.62
C THR A 383 -15.05 26.51 15.80
N ALA A 384 -14.17 25.95 16.63
CA ALA A 384 -13.46 26.71 17.67
C ALA A 384 -12.41 27.68 17.07
N ALA A 385 -12.00 27.46 15.83
CA ALA A 385 -11.08 28.35 15.12
C ALA A 385 -11.81 29.57 14.53
N SER A 386 -11.30 30.77 14.82
CA SER A 386 -11.78 32.04 14.27
C SER A 386 -11.67 32.14 12.74
N ASN A 387 -10.88 31.27 12.09
CA ASN A 387 -10.77 31.14 10.63
C ASN A 387 -10.51 29.68 10.19
N PRO A 388 -11.54 28.95 9.72
CA PRO A 388 -11.41 27.55 9.29
C PRO A 388 -10.41 27.31 8.14
N TRP A 389 -10.24 28.29 7.24
CA TRP A 389 -9.28 28.17 6.13
C TRP A 389 -7.84 28.28 6.58
N LEU A 390 -7.57 29.13 7.57
CA LEU A 390 -6.26 29.20 8.18
C LEU A 390 -5.92 27.89 8.90
N ALA A 391 -6.88 27.32 9.64
CA ALA A 391 -6.70 26.04 10.33
C ALA A 391 -6.45 24.88 9.34
N LEU A 392 -7.20 24.84 8.22
CA LEU A 392 -6.99 23.84 7.17
C LEU A 392 -5.61 24.00 6.51
N TRP A 393 -5.21 25.22 6.17
CA TRP A 393 -3.89 25.49 5.57
C TRP A 393 -2.76 25.09 6.52
N GLU A 394 -2.89 25.40 7.81
CA GLU A 394 -1.91 25.02 8.81
C GLU A 394 -1.83 23.48 8.97
N ASN A 395 -2.97 22.79 8.89
CA ASN A 395 -3.00 21.33 8.86
C ASN A 395 -2.30 20.75 7.63
N VAL A 396 -2.59 21.28 6.44
CA VAL A 396 -1.90 20.89 5.20
C VAL A 396 -0.40 21.07 5.37
N ARG A 397 0.04 22.24 5.83
CA ARG A 397 1.45 22.56 6.06
C ARG A 397 2.10 21.58 7.03
N ARG A 398 1.51 21.33 8.20
CA ARG A 398 2.07 20.41 9.20
C ARG A 398 2.18 18.98 8.67
N HIS A 399 1.18 18.47 7.95
CA HIS A 399 1.21 17.12 7.39
C HIS A 399 2.19 16.97 6.22
N LEU A 400 2.39 18.01 5.40
CA LEU A 400 3.42 18.01 4.36
C LEU A 400 4.83 18.04 4.96
N LEU A 401 5.02 18.80 6.03
CA LEU A 401 6.30 18.93 6.71
C LEU A 401 6.60 17.76 7.66
N MET A 402 5.64 16.86 7.93
CA MET A 402 5.79 15.83 8.96
C MET A 402 6.92 14.84 8.71
N PHE A 403 7.30 14.63 7.45
CA PHE A 403 8.35 13.70 7.08
C PHE A 403 9.75 14.25 7.31
N ASN A 404 9.92 15.58 7.24
CA ASN A 404 11.24 16.23 7.20
C ASN A 404 11.48 17.19 8.37
N VAL A 405 10.46 17.92 8.84
CA VAL A 405 10.65 19.04 9.78
C VAL A 405 10.12 18.72 11.17
N ILE A 406 8.80 18.57 11.33
CA ILE A 406 8.18 18.39 12.64
C ILE A 406 7.12 17.30 12.55
N GLY A 407 7.31 16.24 13.31
CA GLY A 407 6.41 15.10 13.29
C GLY A 407 5.27 15.21 14.30
N ASP A 408 4.57 14.10 14.42
CA ASP A 408 3.49 13.90 15.37
C ASP A 408 3.98 14.10 16.82
N PRO A 409 3.29 14.94 17.63
CA PRO A 409 3.65 15.15 19.02
C PRO A 409 3.29 13.95 19.92
N ASN A 410 2.44 13.03 19.46
CA ASN A 410 2.01 11.88 20.25
C ASN A 410 3.10 10.80 20.32
N GLY A 411 3.63 10.57 21.53
CA GLY A 411 4.68 9.60 21.82
C GLY A 411 4.35 8.15 21.46
N ARG A 412 3.07 7.81 21.23
CA ARG A 412 2.65 6.48 20.75
C ARG A 412 2.96 6.26 19.27
N HIS A 413 3.06 7.33 18.48
CA HIS A 413 3.19 7.23 17.04
C HIS A 413 4.64 7.46 16.56
N ASN A 414 5.36 8.34 17.25
CA ASN A 414 6.79 8.59 17.04
C ASN A 414 7.42 9.21 18.30
N LEU A 415 8.75 9.43 18.27
CA LEU A 415 9.38 10.36 19.20
C LEU A 415 8.71 11.76 19.04
N PRO A 416 8.15 12.35 20.11
CA PRO A 416 7.38 13.59 20.02
C PRO A 416 8.09 14.69 19.24
N GLY A 417 7.43 15.20 18.20
CA GLY A 417 7.91 16.31 17.37
C GLY A 417 9.06 15.96 16.41
N ASN A 418 9.71 14.80 16.54
CA ASN A 418 10.74 14.39 15.59
C ASN A 418 10.11 14.05 14.23
N PRO A 419 10.81 14.32 13.11
CA PRO A 419 10.35 13.94 11.77
C PRO A 419 9.94 12.46 11.67
N MET A 420 8.94 12.17 10.83
CA MET A 420 8.42 10.81 10.61
C MET A 420 9.37 9.88 9.87
N LEU A 421 10.42 10.42 9.26
CA LEU A 421 11.47 9.66 8.57
C LEU A 421 12.84 9.99 9.17
N ASP A 422 13.75 9.02 9.13
CA ASP A 422 15.16 9.27 9.43
C ASP A 422 15.77 10.21 8.39
N ALA A 423 16.91 10.83 8.72
CA ALA A 423 17.53 11.86 7.88
C ALA A 423 17.86 11.38 6.45
N VAL A 424 18.19 10.10 6.27
CA VAL A 424 18.52 9.55 4.95
C VAL A 424 17.24 9.34 4.14
N SER A 425 16.25 8.66 4.72
CA SER A 425 14.95 8.45 4.06
C SER A 425 14.24 9.77 3.75
N ALA A 426 14.29 10.75 4.66
CA ALA A 426 13.70 12.07 4.48
C ALA A 426 14.35 12.85 3.32
N ALA A 427 15.68 12.81 3.20
CA ALA A 427 16.40 13.43 2.09
C ALA A 427 16.06 12.76 0.75
N LEU A 428 16.02 11.42 0.72
CA LEU A 428 15.67 10.65 -0.47
C LEU A 428 14.20 10.82 -0.87
N LEU A 429 13.29 11.01 0.09
CA LEU A 429 11.88 11.28 -0.16
C LEU A 429 11.74 12.56 -1.00
N VAL A 430 12.44 13.64 -0.64
CA VAL A 430 12.38 14.92 -1.39
C VAL A 430 12.81 14.72 -2.84
N LEU A 431 13.91 14.01 -3.07
CA LEU A 431 14.40 13.71 -4.42
C LEU A 431 13.43 12.80 -5.19
N GLY A 432 12.87 11.79 -4.51
CA GLY A 432 11.90 10.85 -5.09
C GLY A 432 10.60 11.52 -5.49
N VAL A 433 10.05 12.38 -4.62
CA VAL A 433 8.87 13.20 -4.88
C VAL A 433 9.12 14.14 -6.06
N ALA A 434 10.24 14.87 -6.06
CA ALA A 434 10.56 15.79 -7.15
C ALA A 434 10.70 15.05 -8.51
N TYR A 435 11.36 13.90 -8.51
CA TYR A 435 11.49 13.07 -9.72
C TYR A 435 10.15 12.53 -10.19
N ALA A 436 9.29 12.07 -9.27
CA ALA A 436 7.96 11.56 -9.58
C ALA A 436 7.02 12.66 -10.10
N LEU A 437 7.03 13.86 -9.48
CA LEU A 437 6.24 15.01 -9.92
C LEU A 437 6.59 15.45 -11.34
N ARG A 438 7.89 15.51 -11.67
CA ARG A 438 8.36 15.78 -13.03
C ARG A 438 7.78 14.81 -14.06
N ARG A 439 7.56 13.55 -13.65
CA ARG A 439 7.06 12.48 -14.52
C ARG A 439 5.63 12.07 -14.18
N VAL A 440 4.86 12.93 -13.49
CA VAL A 440 3.53 12.60 -12.96
C VAL A 440 2.55 12.20 -14.06
N LEU A 441 2.79 12.64 -15.30
CA LEU A 441 1.99 12.22 -16.45
C LEU A 441 2.17 10.75 -16.84
N GLN A 442 3.11 10.01 -16.24
CA GLN A 442 3.14 8.56 -16.38
C GLN A 442 2.28 7.93 -15.26
N PRO A 443 1.43 6.93 -15.56
CA PRO A 443 0.47 6.41 -14.58
C PRO A 443 1.07 5.90 -13.27
N ARG A 444 2.27 5.32 -13.30
CA ARG A 444 2.92 4.79 -12.10
C ARG A 444 3.44 5.90 -11.18
N TYR A 445 3.92 7.01 -11.75
CA TYR A 445 4.33 8.17 -10.94
C TYR A 445 3.09 8.90 -10.41
N LEU A 446 2.02 9.04 -11.20
CA LEU A 446 0.74 9.55 -10.70
C LEU A 446 0.25 8.71 -9.51
N LEU A 447 0.29 7.37 -9.60
CA LEU A 447 -0.09 6.49 -8.50
C LEU A 447 0.69 6.83 -7.22
N LEU A 448 2.01 6.88 -7.28
CA LEU A 448 2.83 7.16 -6.09
C LEU A 448 2.57 8.55 -5.50
N VAL A 449 2.45 9.57 -6.35
CA VAL A 449 2.19 10.96 -5.95
C VAL A 449 0.78 11.11 -5.37
N ALA A 450 -0.24 10.64 -6.08
CA ALA A 450 -1.62 10.67 -5.62
C ALA A 450 -1.80 9.86 -4.33
N TRP A 451 -1.17 8.70 -4.23
CA TRP A 451 -1.20 7.89 -3.02
C TRP A 451 -0.57 8.63 -1.84
N LEU A 452 0.59 9.27 -2.02
CA LEU A 452 1.20 10.06 -0.95
C LEU A 452 0.24 11.16 -0.47
N PHE A 453 -0.24 12.02 -1.38
CA PHE A 453 -1.03 13.20 -0.98
C PHE A 453 -2.44 12.85 -0.51
N ILE A 454 -3.14 11.92 -1.17
CA ILE A 454 -4.47 11.46 -0.73
C ILE A 454 -4.36 10.69 0.58
N GLY A 455 -3.27 9.93 0.78
CA GLY A 455 -3.00 9.22 2.03
C GLY A 455 -2.75 10.14 3.24
N LEU A 456 -2.44 11.43 3.02
CA LEU A 456 -2.33 12.44 4.07
C LEU A 456 -3.68 13.06 4.45
N LEU A 457 -4.68 13.00 3.57
CA LEU A 457 -5.98 13.63 3.78
C LEU A 457 -6.70 13.22 5.07
N PRO A 458 -6.68 11.95 5.54
CA PRO A 458 -7.35 11.63 6.80
C PRO A 458 -6.73 12.34 8.01
N GLY A 459 -5.44 12.67 7.96
CA GLY A 459 -4.79 13.50 8.98
C GLY A 459 -5.10 14.99 8.77
N ILE A 460 -4.97 15.49 7.54
CA ILE A 460 -5.20 16.91 7.17
C ILE A 460 -6.61 17.37 7.52
N LEU A 461 -7.61 16.52 7.28
CA LEU A 461 -9.03 16.83 7.52
C LEU A 461 -9.44 16.59 8.98
N SER A 462 -8.50 16.21 9.84
CA SER A 462 -8.76 15.94 11.26
C SER A 462 -8.42 17.13 12.16
N LEU A 463 -8.70 16.99 13.46
CA LEU A 463 -8.52 18.02 14.48
C LEU A 463 -7.14 18.68 14.43
N ASP A 464 -7.13 20.01 14.48
CA ASP A 464 -5.95 20.87 14.32
C ASP A 464 -4.94 20.79 15.46
N PHE A 465 -5.41 20.63 16.70
CA PHE A 465 -4.54 20.48 17.87
C PHE A 465 -3.76 19.16 17.88
N GLU A 466 -4.23 18.14 17.14
CA GLU A 466 -3.51 16.87 16.97
C GLU A 466 -2.52 16.90 15.78
N ALA A 467 -2.48 18.00 15.01
CA ALA A 467 -1.74 18.06 13.76
C ALA A 467 -0.22 18.26 13.98
N PRO A 468 0.65 17.51 13.27
CA PRO A 468 0.30 16.47 12.31
C PRO A 468 -0.07 15.14 12.99
N GLN A 469 -1.20 14.53 12.59
CA GLN A 469 -1.67 13.28 13.18
C GLN A 469 -1.27 12.08 12.31
N SER A 470 -0.16 11.44 12.67
CA SER A 470 0.48 10.42 11.84
C SER A 470 -0.25 9.07 11.84
N LEU A 471 -1.03 8.74 12.88
CA LEU A 471 -1.85 7.52 12.85
C LEU A 471 -2.95 7.61 11.79
N ARG A 472 -3.64 8.76 11.70
CA ARG A 472 -4.66 8.98 10.66
C ARG A 472 -4.05 9.05 9.26
N ALA A 473 -2.85 9.62 9.14
CA ALA A 473 -2.08 9.68 7.91
C ALA A 473 -1.18 8.45 7.65
N ASN A 474 -1.43 7.30 8.29
CA ASN A 474 -0.62 6.08 8.12
C ASN A 474 -0.74 5.49 6.70
N GLY A 475 -1.82 5.78 5.98
CA GLY A 475 -2.02 5.36 4.58
C GLY A 475 -1.00 5.96 3.61
N ALA A 476 -0.36 7.08 3.97
CA ALA A 476 0.72 7.70 3.18
C ALA A 476 2.09 7.00 3.36
N LEU A 477 2.27 6.21 4.43
CA LEU A 477 3.56 5.61 4.78
C LEU A 477 4.14 4.75 3.64
N PRO A 478 3.38 3.84 3.00
CA PRO A 478 3.97 3.04 1.93
C PRO A 478 4.37 3.86 0.70
N ALA A 479 3.55 4.85 0.31
CA ALA A 479 3.86 5.73 -0.80
C ALA A 479 5.18 6.50 -0.55
N ALA A 480 5.37 7.00 0.67
CA ALA A 480 6.61 7.67 1.07
C ALA A 480 7.84 6.76 0.88
N TYR A 481 7.81 5.52 1.37
CA TYR A 481 8.93 4.59 1.21
C TYR A 481 9.13 4.11 -0.24
N LEU A 482 8.07 3.99 -1.04
CA LEU A 482 8.20 3.71 -2.48
C LEU A 482 8.79 4.91 -3.25
N LEU A 483 8.53 6.14 -2.82
CA LEU A 483 9.17 7.35 -3.37
C LEU A 483 10.63 7.47 -2.94
N VAL A 484 10.98 7.11 -1.71
CA VAL A 484 12.38 6.93 -1.28
C VAL A 484 13.08 5.90 -2.18
N THR A 485 12.42 4.76 -2.41
CA THR A 485 12.90 3.70 -3.30
C THR A 485 13.05 4.19 -4.73
N THR A 486 12.20 5.13 -5.20
CA THR A 486 12.31 5.74 -6.53
C THR A 486 13.64 6.48 -6.71
N ALA A 487 14.04 7.31 -5.75
CA ALA A 487 15.32 8.01 -5.80
C ALA A 487 16.50 7.03 -5.87
N LEU A 488 16.47 5.98 -5.04
CA LEU A 488 17.49 4.93 -5.04
C LEU A 488 17.50 4.14 -6.36
N ALA A 489 16.34 3.84 -6.94
CA ALA A 489 16.23 3.12 -8.20
C ALA A 489 16.79 3.93 -9.38
N VAL A 490 16.57 5.25 -9.42
CA VAL A 490 17.19 6.16 -10.40
C VAL A 490 18.72 6.09 -10.30
N LEU A 491 19.26 6.18 -9.08
CA LEU A 491 20.70 6.12 -8.83
C LEU A 491 21.30 4.77 -9.23
N LEU A 492 20.64 3.66 -8.88
CA LEU A 492 21.07 2.31 -9.24
C LEU A 492 21.08 2.14 -10.77
N ARG A 493 20.04 2.63 -11.46
CA ARG A 493 19.97 2.58 -12.91
C ARG A 493 21.05 3.45 -13.56
N ALA A 494 21.31 4.63 -13.03
CA ALA A 494 22.38 5.48 -13.50
C ALA A 494 23.76 4.83 -13.32
N TRP A 495 23.99 4.16 -12.19
CA TRP A 495 25.20 3.38 -11.96
C TRP A 495 25.33 2.24 -12.97
N ALA A 496 24.26 1.48 -13.22
CA ALA A 496 24.28 0.38 -14.20
C ALA A 496 24.64 0.89 -15.61
N LEU A 497 24.08 2.04 -16.02
CA LEU A 497 24.33 2.63 -17.33
C LEU A 497 25.71 3.30 -17.48
N ALA A 498 26.25 3.89 -16.41
CA ALA A 498 27.51 4.63 -16.46
C ALA A 498 28.73 3.78 -16.03
N GLY A 499 28.62 3.03 -14.94
CA GLY A 499 29.68 2.24 -14.32
C GLY A 499 29.69 0.75 -14.71
N GLY A 500 28.59 0.24 -15.28
CA GLY A 500 28.51 -1.16 -15.74
C GLY A 500 29.49 -1.54 -16.85
N ARG A 501 30.11 -0.53 -17.48
CA ARG A 501 31.18 -0.69 -18.46
C ARG A 501 32.49 -1.24 -17.87
N TYR A 502 32.75 -1.00 -16.58
CA TYR A 502 33.98 -1.39 -15.88
C TYR A 502 33.79 -2.59 -14.94
N TYR A 503 32.56 -2.86 -14.49
CA TYR A 503 32.22 -4.01 -13.63
C TYR A 503 30.99 -4.77 -14.16
N PRO A 504 31.13 -5.53 -15.25
CA PRO A 504 30.01 -6.15 -15.96
C PRO A 504 29.23 -7.19 -15.14
N ARG A 505 29.84 -7.76 -14.08
CA ARG A 505 29.18 -8.74 -13.19
C ARG A 505 28.24 -8.10 -12.16
N SER A 506 28.43 -6.82 -11.78
CA SER A 506 27.57 -6.14 -10.80
C SER A 506 26.41 -5.35 -11.44
N ALA A 507 26.52 -5.03 -12.74
CA ALA A 507 25.64 -4.08 -13.43
C ALA A 507 24.67 -4.66 -14.47
N ARG A 508 24.54 -5.99 -14.60
CA ARG A 508 23.42 -6.58 -15.38
C ARG A 508 22.13 -6.34 -14.59
N PRO A 509 21.37 -5.29 -14.93
CA PRO A 509 20.21 -5.48 -15.79
C PRO A 509 19.99 -4.31 -16.79
N TYR A 510 19.29 -4.59 -17.89
CA TYR A 510 18.68 -3.65 -18.87
C TYR A 510 19.40 -3.32 -20.19
N THR A 511 20.66 -3.68 -20.45
CA THR A 511 21.39 -3.16 -21.64
C THR A 511 21.34 -3.96 -22.94
N GLU A 512 20.68 -5.11 -23.03
CA GLU A 512 20.55 -5.83 -24.30
C GLU A 512 19.11 -5.91 -24.77
N LEU A 513 18.63 -4.82 -25.37
CA LEU A 513 17.48 -4.79 -26.29
C LEU A 513 17.55 -3.45 -27.03
N SER A 514 18.31 -3.36 -28.13
CA SER A 514 17.91 -2.68 -29.39
C SER A 514 19.03 -2.14 -30.30
N THR A 515 20.33 -2.18 -29.98
CA THR A 515 21.32 -1.48 -30.84
C THR A 515 22.12 -2.32 -31.85
N ASP A 516 22.00 -3.65 -31.90
CA ASP A 516 22.95 -4.46 -32.72
C ASP A 516 22.35 -5.35 -33.83
N ARG A 517 21.24 -4.96 -34.45
CA ARG A 517 20.68 -5.72 -35.60
C ARG A 517 20.32 -4.90 -36.85
N LYS A 518 20.97 -3.76 -37.09
CA LYS A 518 20.78 -3.02 -38.36
C LYS A 518 22.05 -2.74 -39.18
N SER A 519 23.22 -3.24 -38.79
CA SER A 519 24.48 -3.01 -39.53
C SER A 519 25.00 -4.23 -40.32
N ALA A 520 24.24 -5.32 -40.48
CA ALA A 520 24.73 -6.55 -41.11
C ALA A 520 23.88 -7.11 -42.28
N VAL A 521 23.16 -6.26 -43.02
CA VAL A 521 22.35 -6.72 -44.19
C VAL A 521 22.63 -5.95 -45.49
N TYR A 522 23.64 -5.07 -45.54
CA TYR A 522 24.18 -4.58 -46.81
C TYR A 522 25.66 -4.92 -46.89
N GLY A 523 25.96 -6.02 -47.58
CA GLY A 523 27.33 -6.51 -47.74
C GLY A 523 27.38 -7.89 -48.39
N LYS A 524 26.86 -8.00 -49.62
CA LYS A 524 27.43 -8.72 -50.76
C LYS A 524 26.51 -8.62 -51.96
#